data_AF-A0A257NFG2-F1
#
_entry.id   AF-A0A257NFG2-F1
#
_cell.length_a   1.000
_cell.length_b   1.000
_cell.length_c   1.000
_cell.angle_alpha   90.00
_cell.angle_beta   90.00
_cell.angle_gamma   90.00
#
_symmetry.space_group_name_H-M   'P 1'
#
loop_
_entity.id
_entity.type
_entity.pdbx_description
1 polymer ?
#
loop_
_entity_poly.entity_id
_entity_poly.type
_entity_poly.pdbx_seq_one_letter_code
_entity_poly.pdbx_strand_id
1 'polypeptide(L)'
;TTEEIYYKSTVRVNNTDVNILETRLPGTQVIVWLVDYPEFFDFPGNPYVDEQGNAWANTAERFALFCRIAVEVAMNRSYLEWTPDIIHCNDWQSGLVPALLSLEASRPATVFTIHNMAYQGIFPPDLCTGNTNS
;
A
#
# COMPACT_ATOMS: atom_id res chain seq x y z
N THR A 1 -23.15 12.10 -10.62
CA THR A 1 -23.61 11.05 -9.68
C THR A 1 -22.66 11.12 -8.53
N THR A 2 -23.13 11.42 -7.32
CA THR A 2 -22.27 11.48 -6.13
C THR A 2 -21.59 10.12 -5.97
N GLU A 3 -20.27 10.10 -5.85
CA GLU A 3 -19.51 8.87 -5.58
C GLU A 3 -19.85 8.43 -4.16
N GLU A 4 -20.79 7.50 -4.03
CA GLU A 4 -21.05 6.87 -2.74
C GLU A 4 -19.85 5.97 -2.39
N ILE A 5 -19.36 6.15 -1.17
CA ILE A 5 -18.31 5.32 -0.58
C ILE A 5 -19.01 4.42 0.43
N TYR A 6 -18.82 3.10 0.29
CA TYR A 6 -19.46 2.11 1.14
C TYR A 6 -18.42 1.38 1.97
N TYR A 7 -18.68 1.21 3.26
CA TYR A 7 -17.91 0.28 4.08
C TYR A 7 -18.13 -1.16 3.62
N LYS A 8 -17.06 -1.96 3.53
CA LYS A 8 -17.13 -3.38 3.16
C LYS A 8 -16.75 -4.31 4.29
N SER A 9 -15.62 -4.05 4.94
CA SER A 9 -15.03 -4.96 5.91
C SER A 9 -13.94 -4.28 6.72
N THR A 10 -13.56 -4.91 7.84
CA THR A 10 -12.35 -4.56 8.59
C THR A 10 -11.37 -5.73 8.52
N VAL A 11 -10.11 -5.42 8.24
CA VAL A 11 -9.00 -6.38 8.19
C VAL A 11 -8.04 -6.05 9.31
N ARG A 12 -7.64 -7.07 10.09
CA ARG A 12 -6.68 -6.90 11.18
C ARG A 12 -5.28 -7.30 10.72
N VAL A 13 -4.34 -6.36 10.76
CA VAL A 13 -2.92 -6.57 10.41
C VAL A 13 -2.05 -6.08 11.56
N ASN A 14 -1.14 -6.91 12.07
CA ASN A 14 -0.20 -6.55 13.15
C ASN A 14 -0.84 -5.83 14.35
N ASN A 15 -2.03 -6.29 14.75
CA ASN A 15 -2.84 -5.75 15.83
C ASN A 15 -3.52 -4.39 15.55
N THR A 16 -3.49 -3.93 14.32
CA THR A 16 -4.20 -2.76 13.82
C THR A 16 -5.43 -3.19 13.02
N ASP A 17 -6.58 -2.58 13.30
CA ASP A 17 -7.79 -2.75 12.51
C ASP A 17 -7.84 -1.69 11.39
N VAL A 18 -7.97 -2.14 10.16
CA VAL A 18 -8.00 -1.29 8.96
C VAL A 18 -9.29 -1.54 8.19
N ASN A 19 -10.00 -0.48 7.87
CA ASN A 19 -11.23 -0.58 7.11
C ASN A 19 -10.95 -0.68 5.62
N ILE A 20 -11.77 -1.44 4.92
CA ILE A 20 -11.85 -1.41 3.46
C ILE A 20 -13.17 -0.77 3.07
N LEU A 21 -13.06 0.31 2.30
CA LEU A 21 -14.18 0.99 1.70
C LEU A 21 -14.21 0.69 0.20
N GLU A 22 -15.38 0.79 -0.41
CA GLU A 22 -15.60 0.54 -1.83
C GLU A 22 -16.26 1.75 -2.47
N THR A 23 -15.76 2.10 -3.65
CA THR A 23 -16.40 3.06 -4.54
C THR A 23 -16.21 2.64 -5.99
N ARG A 24 -16.66 3.47 -6.93
CA ARG A 24 -16.50 3.23 -8.37
C ARG A 24 -15.76 4.39 -9.00
N LEU A 25 -14.79 4.07 -9.85
CA LEU A 25 -14.08 5.08 -10.62
C LEU A 25 -15.07 5.82 -11.55
N PRO A 26 -15.15 7.16 -11.52
CA PRO A 26 -16.18 7.92 -12.21
C PRO A 26 -16.26 7.64 -13.70
N GLY A 27 -17.48 7.45 -14.20
CA GLY A 27 -17.73 7.15 -15.61
C GLY A 27 -17.32 5.74 -16.04
N THR A 28 -16.96 4.86 -15.09
CA THR A 28 -16.58 3.48 -15.38
C THR A 28 -17.30 2.47 -14.48
N GLN A 29 -17.15 1.18 -14.78
CA GLN A 29 -17.62 0.09 -13.91
C GLN A 29 -16.52 -0.42 -12.95
N VAL A 30 -15.33 0.20 -12.97
CA VAL A 30 -14.18 -0.24 -12.18
C VAL A 30 -14.46 0.01 -10.71
N ILE A 31 -14.42 -1.08 -9.92
CA ILE A 31 -14.51 -1.04 -8.47
C ILE A 31 -13.16 -0.58 -7.93
N VAL A 32 -13.20 0.35 -6.99
CA VAL A 32 -12.03 0.84 -6.27
C VAL A 32 -12.21 0.51 -4.80
N TRP A 33 -11.27 -0.25 -4.25
CA TRP A 33 -11.19 -0.46 -2.81
C TRP A 33 -10.19 0.51 -2.20
N LEU A 34 -10.62 1.19 -1.16
CA LEU A 34 -9.85 2.18 -0.43
C LEU A 34 -9.43 1.57 0.91
N VAL A 35 -8.15 1.75 1.25
CA VAL A 35 -7.61 1.40 2.56
C VAL A 35 -7.84 2.58 3.50
N ASP A 36 -8.77 2.43 4.42
CA ASP A 36 -9.14 3.46 5.39
C ASP A 36 -8.50 3.16 6.76
N TYR A 37 -7.49 3.97 7.08
CA TYR A 37 -6.81 3.97 8.37
C TYR A 37 -6.42 5.41 8.74
N PRO A 38 -7.31 6.15 9.43
CA PRO A 38 -7.15 7.58 9.68
C PRO A 38 -5.83 7.95 10.37
N GLU A 39 -5.33 7.10 11.28
CA GLU A 39 -4.06 7.32 11.98
C GLU A 39 -2.87 7.48 11.04
N PHE A 40 -2.95 6.95 9.81
CA PHE A 40 -1.93 7.13 8.78
C PHE A 40 -2.39 8.01 7.64
N PHE A 41 -3.67 8.15 7.34
CA PHE A 41 -4.14 8.79 6.10
C PHE A 41 -4.97 10.06 6.32
N ASP A 42 -5.39 10.38 7.54
CA ASP A 42 -6.19 11.57 7.87
C ASP A 42 -5.30 12.71 8.40
N PHE A 43 -4.27 13.06 7.63
CA PHE A 43 -3.42 14.22 7.89
C PHE A 43 -3.48 15.22 6.75
N PRO A 44 -3.40 16.52 7.05
CA PRO A 44 -3.36 17.55 6.03
C PRO A 44 -2.04 17.46 5.23
N GLY A 45 -2.12 17.59 3.91
CA GLY A 45 -1.00 17.38 2.99
C GLY A 45 -1.38 16.41 1.86
N ASN A 46 -0.38 15.76 1.27
CA ASN A 46 -0.58 14.72 0.26
C ASN A 46 0.04 13.39 0.72
N PRO A 47 -0.14 12.28 -0.03
CA PRO A 47 0.38 10.97 0.37
C PRO A 47 1.90 10.92 0.62
N TYR A 48 2.67 11.88 0.11
CA TYR A 48 4.14 11.90 0.14
C TYR A 48 4.72 12.96 1.06
N VAL A 49 4.07 14.11 1.18
CA VAL A 49 4.56 15.24 1.99
C VAL A 49 3.46 15.91 2.79
N ASP A 50 3.86 16.53 3.90
CA ASP A 50 3.01 17.39 4.73
C ASP A 50 2.67 18.72 4.00
N GLU A 51 1.86 19.57 4.64
CA GLU A 51 1.51 20.88 4.09
C GLU A 51 2.72 21.82 3.89
N GLN A 52 3.83 21.57 4.58
CA GLN A 52 5.07 22.34 4.45
C GLN A 52 6.02 21.76 3.40
N GLY A 53 5.65 20.63 2.77
CA GLY A 53 6.46 19.96 1.75
C GLY A 53 7.51 19.00 2.31
N ASN A 54 7.51 18.70 3.62
CA ASN A 54 8.42 17.72 4.20
C ASN A 54 7.89 16.30 4.00
N ALA A 55 8.80 15.37 3.71
CA ALA A 55 8.44 13.96 3.63
C ALA A 55 7.95 13.43 4.98
N TRP A 56 6.91 12.61 4.97
CA TRP A 56 6.43 11.96 6.18
C TRP A 56 7.51 11.01 6.74
N ALA A 57 7.86 11.16 8.02
CA ALA A 57 8.84 10.30 8.68
C ALA A 57 8.44 8.81 8.68
N ASN A 58 7.13 8.53 8.69
CA ASN A 58 6.54 7.20 8.68
C ASN A 58 6.11 6.71 7.29
N THR A 59 6.59 7.34 6.20
CA THR A 59 6.27 6.94 4.81
C THR A 59 6.41 5.43 4.59
N ALA A 60 7.51 4.84 5.08
CA ALA A 60 7.77 3.40 4.93
C ALA A 60 6.70 2.53 5.62
N GLU A 61 6.27 2.92 6.83
CA GLU A 61 5.25 2.18 7.60
C GLU A 61 3.88 2.27 6.93
N ARG A 62 3.52 3.45 6.41
CA ARG A 62 2.25 3.68 5.69
C ARG A 62 2.13 2.77 4.47
N PHE A 63 3.16 2.73 3.64
CA PHE A 63 3.16 1.89 2.44
C PHE A 63 3.37 0.41 2.76
N ALA A 64 4.05 0.06 3.85
CA ALA A 64 4.10 -1.32 4.34
C ALA A 64 2.72 -1.83 4.77
N LEU A 65 1.95 -1.03 5.51
CA LEU A 65 0.57 -1.34 5.89
C LEU A 65 -0.30 -1.50 4.64
N PHE A 66 -0.23 -0.55 3.70
CA PHE A 66 -0.95 -0.64 2.43
C PHE A 66 -0.64 -1.93 1.67
N CYS A 67 0.64 -2.29 1.53
CA CYS A 67 1.05 -3.52 0.87
C CYS A 67 0.53 -4.77 1.59
N ARG A 68 0.51 -4.77 2.93
CA ARG A 68 -0.05 -5.89 3.72
C ARG A 68 -1.55 -6.04 3.46
N ILE A 69 -2.30 -4.94 3.48
CA ILE A 69 -3.74 -4.97 3.20
C ILE A 69 -4.01 -5.45 1.77
N ALA A 70 -3.22 -5.01 0.78
CA ALA A 70 -3.34 -5.50 -0.59
C ALA A 70 -3.13 -7.03 -0.70
N VAL A 71 -2.22 -7.60 0.09
CA VAL A 71 -2.02 -9.05 0.18
C VAL A 71 -3.22 -9.74 0.82
N GLU A 72 -3.75 -9.23 1.94
CA GLU A 72 -4.93 -9.81 2.59
C GLU A 72 -6.15 -9.80 1.64
N VAL A 73 -6.34 -8.72 0.87
CA VAL A 73 -7.37 -8.64 -0.18
C VAL A 73 -7.13 -9.68 -1.26
N ALA A 74 -5.91 -9.75 -1.79
CA ALA A 74 -5.59 -10.67 -2.87
C ALA A 74 -5.70 -12.16 -2.48
N MET A 75 -5.45 -12.46 -1.21
CA MET A 75 -5.58 -13.81 -0.66
C MET A 75 -7.00 -14.14 -0.20
N ASN A 76 -7.97 -13.26 -0.48
CA ASN A 76 -9.38 -13.36 -0.04
C ASN A 76 -9.52 -13.49 1.48
N ARG A 77 -8.66 -12.81 2.24
CA ARG A 77 -8.65 -12.75 3.71
C ARG A 77 -9.31 -11.47 4.23
N SER A 78 -9.91 -10.69 3.33
CA SER A 78 -10.57 -9.42 3.63
C SER A 78 -12.10 -9.49 3.56
N TYR A 79 -12.70 -10.70 3.54
CA TYR A 79 -14.16 -10.89 3.49
C TYR A 79 -14.87 -10.27 2.27
N LEU A 80 -14.13 -10.04 1.18
CA LEU A 80 -14.69 -9.51 -0.07
C LEU A 80 -15.20 -10.60 -1.03
N GLU A 81 -14.98 -11.88 -0.69
CA GLU A 81 -15.33 -13.04 -1.53
C GLU A 81 -14.78 -12.92 -2.96
N TRP A 82 -13.57 -12.36 -3.07
CA TRP A 82 -12.94 -12.07 -4.35
C TRP A 82 -11.47 -12.47 -4.32
N THR A 83 -10.97 -12.98 -5.44
CA THR A 83 -9.56 -13.35 -5.63
C THR A 83 -9.13 -12.92 -7.02
N PRO A 84 -8.02 -12.17 -7.16
CA PRO A 84 -7.50 -11.81 -8.47
C PRO A 84 -6.78 -13.00 -9.11
N ASP A 85 -6.78 -13.05 -10.43
CA ASP A 85 -5.82 -13.89 -11.18
C ASP A 85 -4.43 -13.24 -11.23
N ILE A 86 -4.40 -11.91 -11.34
CA ILE A 86 -3.18 -11.10 -11.51
C ILE A 86 -3.26 -9.88 -10.60
N ILE A 87 -2.14 -9.55 -9.95
CA ILE A 87 -1.94 -8.28 -9.28
C ILE A 87 -0.89 -7.47 -10.05
N HIS A 88 -1.24 -6.24 -10.39
CA HIS A 88 -0.34 -5.29 -11.01
C HIS A 88 0.07 -4.21 -10.01
N CYS A 89 1.32 -4.30 -9.57
CA CYS A 89 1.97 -3.38 -8.65
C CYS A 89 2.65 -2.25 -9.43
N ASN A 90 2.39 -1.02 -9.01
CA ASN A 90 2.95 0.20 -9.58
C ASN A 90 3.90 0.86 -8.56
N ASP A 91 5.17 1.00 -8.96
CA ASP A 91 6.25 1.66 -8.24
C ASP A 91 6.50 1.18 -6.79
N TRP A 92 7.38 1.89 -6.09
CA TRP A 92 7.86 1.56 -4.75
C TRP A 92 6.74 1.50 -3.71
N GLN A 93 5.67 2.28 -3.88
CA GLN A 93 4.50 2.32 -2.99
C GLN A 93 3.82 0.94 -2.85
N SER A 94 3.92 0.09 -3.88
CA SER A 94 3.39 -1.27 -3.91
C SER A 94 4.48 -2.34 -4.05
N GLY A 95 5.76 -1.94 -3.99
CA GLY A 95 6.91 -2.80 -4.24
C GLY A 95 7.07 -3.96 -3.25
N LEU A 96 6.47 -3.85 -2.07
CA LEU A 96 6.51 -4.92 -1.07
C LEU A 96 5.49 -6.04 -1.37
N VAL A 97 4.43 -5.79 -2.14
CA VAL A 97 3.36 -6.77 -2.42
C VAL A 97 3.89 -8.07 -3.06
N PRO A 98 4.71 -8.04 -4.14
CA PRO A 98 5.21 -9.28 -4.74
C PRO A 98 6.10 -10.08 -3.80
N ALA A 99 6.91 -9.41 -2.97
CA ALA A 99 7.77 -10.04 -1.99
C ALA A 99 6.94 -10.75 -0.90
N LEU A 100 5.88 -10.12 -0.41
CA LEU A 100 4.99 -10.73 0.58
C LEU A 100 4.23 -11.91 0.02
N LEU A 101 3.70 -11.80 -1.21
CA LEU A 101 3.00 -12.91 -1.86
C LEU A 101 3.91 -14.09 -2.14
N SER A 102 5.22 -13.88 -2.34
CA SER A 102 6.16 -14.98 -2.57
C SER A 102 6.26 -15.95 -1.39
N LEU A 103 5.80 -15.55 -0.20
CA LEU A 103 5.74 -16.38 1.00
C LEU A 103 4.47 -17.26 1.06
N GLU A 104 3.49 -17.01 0.18
CA GLU A 104 2.22 -17.72 0.15
C GLU A 104 2.29 -18.94 -0.79
N ALA A 105 1.70 -20.07 -0.37
CA ALA A 105 1.75 -21.32 -1.13
C ALA A 105 0.93 -21.27 -2.43
N SER A 106 -0.21 -20.56 -2.42
CA SER A 106 -1.10 -20.40 -3.57
C SER A 106 -1.39 -18.92 -3.76
N ARG A 107 -0.66 -18.28 -4.68
CA ARG A 107 -0.69 -16.84 -4.90
C ARG A 107 -1.12 -16.48 -6.33
N PRO A 108 -1.75 -15.32 -6.54
CA PRO A 108 -1.97 -14.80 -7.88
C PRO A 108 -0.64 -14.47 -8.58
N ALA A 109 -0.69 -14.40 -9.91
CA ALA A 109 0.44 -13.92 -10.69
C ALA A 109 0.68 -12.41 -10.41
N THR A 110 1.93 -11.98 -10.51
CA THR A 110 2.33 -10.60 -10.15
C THR A 110 3.02 -9.92 -11.33
N VAL A 111 2.57 -8.72 -11.67
CA VAL A 111 3.21 -7.79 -12.61
C VAL A 111 3.70 -6.60 -11.81
N PHE A 112 4.95 -6.20 -12.00
CA PHE A 112 5.53 -5.02 -11.35
C PHE A 112 5.98 -4.02 -12.41
N THR A 113 5.49 -2.78 -12.32
CA THR A 113 5.90 -1.69 -13.21
C THR A 113 6.57 -0.60 -12.39
N ILE A 114 7.78 -0.24 -12.79
CA ILE A 114 8.53 0.89 -12.26
C ILE A 114 8.39 2.03 -13.27
N HIS A 115 7.71 3.10 -12.88
CA HIS A 115 7.51 4.29 -13.72
C HIS A 115 8.64 5.30 -13.56
N ASN A 116 9.49 5.18 -12.52
CA ASN A 116 10.56 6.13 -12.28
C ASN A 116 11.91 5.47 -11.92
N MET A 117 12.83 5.39 -12.88
CA MET A 117 14.22 4.97 -12.66
C MET A 117 15.08 6.05 -11.94
N ALA A 118 14.53 7.23 -11.63
CA ALA A 118 15.31 8.34 -11.04
C ALA A 118 15.54 8.24 -9.52
N TYR A 119 14.85 7.35 -8.80
CA TYR A 119 15.05 7.12 -7.36
C TYR A 119 15.28 5.63 -7.07
N GLN A 120 16.48 5.14 -7.36
CA GLN A 120 16.91 3.75 -7.12
C GLN A 120 17.20 3.40 -5.65
N GLY A 121 16.68 4.14 -4.65
CA GLY A 121 16.97 3.85 -3.24
C GLY A 121 18.47 3.76 -2.94
N ILE A 122 19.30 4.57 -3.62
CA ILE A 122 20.74 4.59 -3.43
C ILE A 122 21.01 5.36 -2.13
N PHE A 123 21.20 4.63 -1.04
CA PHE A 123 21.73 5.18 0.21
C PHE A 123 23.25 5.28 0.12
N PRO A 124 23.88 6.34 0.67
CA PRO A 124 25.33 6.40 0.81
C PRO A 124 25.83 5.18 1.60
N PRO A 125 26.98 4.57 1.22
CA PRO A 125 27.55 3.40 1.93
C PRO A 125 27.75 3.62 3.43
N ASP A 126 27.92 4.88 3.83
CA ASP A 126 28.23 5.32 5.18
C ASP A 126 27.13 4.97 6.20
N LEU A 127 25.90 4.73 5.74
CA LEU A 127 24.78 4.30 6.59
C LEU A 127 24.89 2.82 7.03
N CYS A 128 25.71 2.01 6.35
CA CYS A 128 25.94 0.59 6.69
C CYS A 128 27.27 0.33 7.40
N THR A 129 28.20 1.29 7.40
CA THR A 129 29.43 1.19 8.18
C THR A 129 29.26 2.01 9.45
N GLY A 130 28.93 1.35 10.56
CA GLY A 130 29.01 1.94 11.89
C GLY A 130 30.44 2.41 12.15
N ASN A 131 30.72 3.66 11.78
CA ASN A 131 31.98 4.30 12.05
C ASN A 131 31.73 5.35 13.13
N THR A 132 31.65 4.88 14.37
CA THR A 132 31.92 5.73 15.52
C THR A 132 33.41 5.98 15.56
N ASN A 133 33.86 7.14 15.09
CA ASN A 133 35.15 7.67 15.50
C ASN A 133 34.92 8.97 16.28
N SER A 134 35.23 8.84 17.58
CA SER A 134 35.75 9.85 18.49
C SER A 134 36.50 11.01 17.85
#